data_AF-A0A2R5G130-F1
#
_entry.id   AF-A0A2R5G130-F1
#
_cell.length_a   1.000
_cell.length_b   1.000
_cell.length_c   1.000
_cell.angle_alpha   90.00
_cell.angle_beta   90.00
_cell.angle_gamma   90.00
#
_symmetry.space_group_name_H-M   'P 1'
#
loop_
_entity.id
_entity.type
_entity.pdbx_description
1 polymer ?
#
loop_
_entity_poly.entity_id
_entity_poly.type
_entity_poly.pdbx_seq_one_letter_code
_entity_poly.pdbx_strand_id
1 'polypeptide(L)'
;MPKTWNIKIDNYFQANPNCIIATARVDSFPIDLPLEPNIREPNRKSATYRQIFDSLTTEPEKFFSRHSGIVLSANIVKPNRNKTELELEILEASEGGSDGIINGGHTVLAFEQAKNYKYDLTEARVKITIHIGLTEESAKDIALASNTTTPVDSRSKVNARGDYKFIKQYLAHLEQKENRKFRIAYYQNQSGAPRNAQCNVTHLLKLLYCLDRNRYNPDGNKRTKHPAGREQREKVRSGFSSQLHPYILNKIWFFSCDRILKQAIYVPDFSTSQNRVAPQQE
;
A
#
# COMPACT_ATOMS: atom_id res chain seq x y z
N MET A 1 -20.91 -12.05 -8.93
CA MET A 1 -21.59 -12.90 -7.93
C MET A 1 -20.61 -13.02 -6.79
N PRO A 2 -21.03 -12.70 -5.55
CA PRO A 2 -20.15 -12.75 -4.39
C PRO A 2 -19.51 -14.12 -4.31
N LYS A 3 -18.20 -14.15 -4.10
CA LYS A 3 -17.45 -15.40 -3.96
C LYS A 3 -17.44 -15.82 -2.50
N THR A 4 -17.45 -17.12 -2.26
CA THR A 4 -17.45 -17.70 -0.93
C THR A 4 -16.14 -18.43 -0.63
N TRP A 5 -15.64 -18.26 0.60
CA TRP A 5 -14.47 -18.96 1.11
C TRP A 5 -14.83 -19.71 2.38
N ASN A 6 -14.29 -20.91 2.54
CA ASN A 6 -14.46 -21.70 3.75
C ASN A 6 -13.17 -21.68 4.55
N ILE A 7 -13.26 -21.30 5.83
CA ILE A 7 -12.15 -21.35 6.77
C ILE A 7 -12.44 -22.41 7.81
N LYS A 8 -11.60 -23.44 7.87
CA LYS A 8 -11.65 -24.45 8.94
C LYS A 8 -11.13 -23.88 10.24
N ILE A 9 -11.89 -24.07 11.31
CA ILE A 9 -11.64 -23.52 12.63
C ILE A 9 -11.75 -24.59 13.71
N ASP A 10 -11.01 -24.41 14.80
CA ASP A 10 -11.15 -25.21 16.01
C ASP A 10 -12.24 -24.65 16.92
N ASN A 11 -12.35 -23.33 16.96
CA ASN A 11 -13.35 -22.61 17.74
C ASN A 11 -13.53 -21.19 17.20
N TYR A 12 -14.65 -20.58 17.56
CA TYR A 12 -14.90 -19.16 17.38
C TYR A 12 -15.73 -18.61 18.54
N PHE A 13 -15.66 -17.31 18.75
CA PHE A 13 -16.62 -16.58 19.55
C PHE A 13 -17.03 -15.29 18.82
N GLN A 14 -18.28 -14.89 19.02
CA GLN A 14 -18.80 -13.66 18.47
C GLN A 14 -18.50 -12.53 19.47
N ALA A 15 -17.50 -11.71 19.15
CA ALA A 15 -17.07 -10.61 20.00
C ALA A 15 -18.13 -9.49 20.06
N ASN A 16 -18.84 -9.27 18.95
CA ASN A 16 -20.03 -8.43 18.84
C ASN A 16 -20.82 -8.83 17.56
N PRO A 17 -22.01 -8.27 17.29
CA PRO A 17 -22.82 -8.66 16.12
C PRO A 17 -22.06 -8.65 14.79
N ASN A 18 -21.09 -7.76 14.63
CA ASN A 18 -20.33 -7.55 13.40
C ASN A 18 -18.85 -7.97 13.53
N CYS A 19 -18.51 -8.81 14.51
CA CYS A 19 -17.13 -9.24 14.74
C CYS A 19 -17.05 -10.66 15.30
N ILE A 20 -16.35 -11.53 14.58
CA ILE A 20 -16.04 -12.90 15.00
C ILE A 20 -14.53 -13.02 15.21
N ILE A 21 -14.13 -13.68 16.28
CA ILE A 21 -12.73 -14.07 16.51
C ILE A 21 -12.68 -15.58 16.54
N ALA A 22 -11.76 -16.16 15.76
CA ALA A 22 -11.66 -17.60 15.58
C ALA A 22 -10.22 -18.10 15.61
N THR A 23 -10.07 -19.38 15.95
CA THR A 23 -8.81 -20.13 15.84
C THR A 23 -8.88 -20.95 14.57
N ALA A 24 -8.16 -20.52 13.52
CA ALA A 24 -8.19 -21.15 12.21
C ALA A 24 -7.01 -22.12 12.01
N ARG A 25 -7.27 -23.18 11.24
CA ARG A 25 -6.26 -24.16 10.84
C ARG A 25 -5.44 -23.66 9.66
N VAL A 26 -4.11 -23.69 9.77
CA VAL A 26 -3.23 -23.15 8.72
C VAL A 26 -3.12 -24.10 7.51
N ASP A 27 -3.08 -25.41 7.75
CA ASP A 27 -3.02 -26.46 6.72
C ASP A 27 -4.07 -26.30 5.60
N SER A 28 -5.25 -25.82 5.95
CA SER A 28 -6.43 -25.68 5.10
C SER A 28 -6.85 -24.22 4.89
N PHE A 29 -6.09 -23.26 5.42
CA PHE A 29 -6.39 -21.85 5.24
C PHE A 29 -6.34 -21.44 3.74
N PRO A 30 -7.35 -20.71 3.22
CA PRO A 30 -7.36 -20.25 1.84
C PRO A 30 -6.26 -19.23 1.57
N ILE A 31 -5.52 -19.41 0.48
CA ILE A 31 -4.36 -18.56 0.12
C ILE A 31 -4.68 -17.53 -0.96
N ASP A 32 -5.89 -17.57 -1.51
CA ASP A 32 -6.39 -16.78 -2.63
C ASP A 32 -7.45 -15.75 -2.21
N LEU A 33 -7.63 -15.54 -0.89
CA LEU A 33 -8.46 -14.45 -0.36
C LEU A 33 -7.96 -13.10 -0.93
N PRO A 34 -8.88 -12.19 -1.33
CA PRO A 34 -8.48 -10.86 -1.80
C PRO A 34 -7.60 -10.13 -0.79
N LEU A 35 -6.57 -9.45 -1.30
CA LEU A 35 -5.65 -8.66 -0.48
C LEU A 35 -6.16 -7.23 -0.25
N GLU A 36 -7.20 -6.80 -0.94
CA GLU A 36 -7.91 -5.57 -0.58
C GLU A 36 -8.75 -5.85 0.69
N PRO A 37 -8.83 -4.93 1.64
CA PRO A 37 -8.40 -3.53 1.61
C PRO A 37 -7.03 -3.26 2.25
N ASN A 38 -6.10 -4.24 2.25
CA ASN A 38 -4.77 -4.05 2.82
C ASN A 38 -4.06 -2.84 2.20
N ILE A 39 -3.52 -1.99 3.07
CA ILE A 39 -2.83 -0.76 2.67
C ILE A 39 -1.38 -1.00 2.20
N ARG A 40 -0.91 -2.25 2.20
CA ARG A 40 0.38 -2.67 1.62
C ARG A 40 0.31 -4.09 1.07
N GLU A 41 1.05 -4.33 0.00
CA GLU A 41 1.20 -5.68 -0.52
C GLU A 41 2.26 -6.49 0.27
N PRO A 42 2.11 -7.81 0.37
CA PRO A 42 3.07 -8.65 1.07
C PRO A 42 4.37 -8.83 0.31
N ASN A 43 5.50 -8.91 1.02
CA ASN A 43 6.83 -8.98 0.43
C ASN A 43 7.67 -10.12 1.04
N ARG A 44 7.98 -11.13 0.23
CA ARG A 44 8.82 -12.30 0.59
C ARG A 44 10.22 -11.93 1.07
N LYS A 45 10.72 -10.74 0.73
CA LYS A 45 12.05 -10.27 1.15
C LYS A 45 12.01 -9.49 2.47
N SER A 46 10.84 -9.17 3.01
CA SER A 46 10.73 -8.41 4.26
C SER A 46 11.21 -9.23 5.47
N ALA A 47 11.70 -8.55 6.52
CA ALA A 47 12.07 -9.20 7.77
C ALA A 47 10.85 -9.84 8.46
N THR A 48 9.71 -9.13 8.45
CA THR A 48 8.43 -9.64 8.98
C THR A 48 8.02 -10.95 8.32
N TYR A 49 8.07 -11.04 6.98
CA TYR A 49 7.79 -12.31 6.29
C TYR A 49 8.72 -13.42 6.75
N ARG A 50 10.04 -13.15 6.79
CA ARG A 50 11.04 -14.16 7.18
C ARG A 50 10.80 -14.70 8.58
N GLN A 51 10.49 -13.82 9.54
CA GLN A 51 10.17 -14.22 10.92
C GLN A 51 8.89 -15.06 11.01
N ILE A 52 7.85 -14.68 10.27
CA ILE A 52 6.60 -15.44 10.22
C ILE A 52 6.86 -16.83 9.62
N PHE A 53 7.53 -16.88 8.48
CA PHE A 53 7.82 -18.12 7.76
C PHE A 53 8.70 -19.07 8.58
N ASP A 54 9.74 -18.54 9.23
CA ASP A 54 10.60 -19.29 10.14
C ASP A 54 9.81 -19.88 11.32
N SER A 55 9.04 -19.05 12.02
CA SER A 55 8.20 -19.52 13.13
C SER A 55 7.14 -20.54 12.69
N LEU A 56 6.61 -20.43 11.47
CA LEU A 56 5.62 -21.36 10.94
C LEU A 56 6.21 -22.74 10.64
N THR A 57 7.48 -22.79 10.22
CA THR A 57 8.15 -24.00 9.73
C THR A 57 9.01 -24.70 10.78
N THR A 58 9.40 -23.99 11.84
CA THR A 58 10.25 -24.52 12.92
C THR A 58 9.46 -24.91 14.17
N GLU A 59 8.45 -24.12 14.55
CA GLU A 59 7.64 -24.31 15.77
C GLU A 59 6.15 -24.05 15.46
N PRO A 60 5.53 -24.82 14.54
CA PRO A 60 4.15 -24.61 14.09
C PRO A 60 3.12 -24.60 15.23
N GLU A 61 3.33 -25.42 16.26
CA GLU A 61 2.46 -25.53 17.45
C GLU A 61 2.45 -24.24 18.29
N LYS A 62 3.50 -23.42 18.23
CA LYS A 62 3.60 -22.12 18.92
C LYS A 62 3.17 -20.95 18.04
N PHE A 63 2.76 -21.20 16.79
CA PHE A 63 2.45 -20.14 15.84
C PHE A 63 1.32 -19.22 16.33
N PHE A 64 0.28 -19.80 16.93
CA PHE A 64 -0.88 -19.05 17.44
C PHE A 64 -0.51 -18.02 18.51
N SER A 65 0.42 -18.35 19.40
CA SER A 65 0.81 -17.49 20.52
C SER A 65 1.85 -16.44 20.13
N ARG A 66 2.66 -16.70 19.08
CA ARG A 66 3.75 -15.83 18.64
C ARG A 66 3.32 -14.72 17.67
N HIS A 67 2.21 -14.90 16.96
CA HIS A 67 1.78 -13.97 15.92
C HIS A 67 0.44 -13.32 16.24
N SER A 68 0.28 -12.05 15.84
CA SER A 68 -0.93 -11.26 16.11
C SER A 68 -2.18 -11.80 15.39
N GLY A 69 -2.00 -12.62 14.36
CA GLY A 69 -3.08 -13.22 13.58
C GLY A 69 -3.33 -12.53 12.24
N ILE A 70 -4.52 -12.75 11.70
CA ILE A 70 -5.02 -12.19 10.43
C ILE A 70 -6.30 -11.41 10.73
N VAL A 71 -6.44 -10.21 10.15
CA VAL A 71 -7.66 -9.40 10.24
C VAL A 71 -8.32 -9.37 8.87
N LEU A 72 -9.60 -9.69 8.83
CA LEU A 72 -10.40 -9.88 7.61
C LEU A 72 -11.65 -9.00 7.66
N SER A 73 -12.13 -8.58 6.49
CA SER A 73 -13.49 -8.12 6.25
C SER A 73 -14.25 -9.15 5.41
N ALA A 74 -15.53 -9.35 5.72
CA ALA A 74 -16.45 -10.14 4.92
C ALA A 74 -17.84 -9.50 4.92
N ASN A 75 -18.59 -9.67 3.84
CA ASN A 75 -19.97 -9.21 3.77
C ASN A 75 -20.86 -10.00 4.74
N ILE A 76 -20.72 -11.33 4.71
CA ILE A 76 -21.51 -12.26 5.53
C ILE A 76 -20.60 -13.37 6.04
N VAL A 77 -20.83 -13.82 7.27
CA VAL A 77 -20.17 -15.00 7.84
C VAL A 77 -21.23 -15.98 8.35
N LYS A 78 -21.17 -17.22 7.89
CA LYS A 78 -22.08 -18.30 8.30
C LYS A 78 -21.27 -19.45 8.91
N PRO A 79 -21.38 -19.69 10.22
CA PRO A 79 -20.85 -20.90 10.82
C PRO A 79 -21.59 -22.14 10.29
N ASN A 80 -20.85 -23.21 10.01
CA ASN A 80 -21.47 -24.49 9.68
C ASN A 80 -22.19 -25.09 10.92
N ARG A 81 -23.04 -26.11 10.70
CA ARG A 81 -23.83 -26.75 11.77
C ARG A 81 -22.97 -27.27 12.94
N ASN A 82 -21.77 -27.72 12.64
CA ASN A 82 -20.85 -28.33 13.62
C ASN A 82 -19.89 -27.31 14.25
N LYS A 83 -19.96 -26.02 13.87
CA LYS A 83 -19.07 -24.94 14.33
C LYS A 83 -17.58 -25.19 14.06
N THR A 84 -17.27 -26.00 13.06
CA THR A 84 -15.89 -26.34 12.65
C THR A 84 -15.43 -25.56 11.42
N GLU A 85 -16.32 -24.84 10.76
CA GLU A 85 -16.00 -24.04 9.58
C GLU A 85 -16.81 -22.74 9.58
N LEU A 86 -16.19 -21.70 9.03
CA LEU A 86 -16.85 -20.43 8.73
C LEU A 86 -16.87 -20.25 7.21
N GLU A 87 -18.07 -20.11 6.65
CA GLU A 87 -18.29 -19.70 5.27
C GLU A 87 -18.33 -18.17 5.23
N LEU A 88 -17.42 -17.56 4.48
CA LEU A 88 -17.27 -16.13 4.31
C LEU A 88 -17.73 -15.75 2.91
N GLU A 89 -18.69 -14.84 2.82
CA GLU A 89 -19.03 -14.15 1.58
C GLU A 89 -18.20 -12.88 1.47
N ILE A 90 -17.45 -12.72 0.37
CA ILE A 90 -16.54 -11.58 0.16
C ILE A 90 -17.03 -10.81 -1.08
N LEU A 91 -17.25 -9.50 -0.91
CA LEU A 91 -17.55 -8.58 -2.00
C LEU A 91 -16.26 -7.90 -2.48
N GLU A 92 -15.90 -8.15 -3.74
CA GLU A 92 -14.78 -7.45 -4.40
C GLU A 92 -15.17 -6.02 -4.83
N ALA A 93 -14.18 -5.19 -5.18
CA ALA A 93 -14.39 -3.81 -5.65
C ALA A 93 -15.34 -3.70 -6.84
N SER A 94 -15.32 -4.70 -7.75
CA SER A 94 -16.24 -4.75 -8.90
C SER A 94 -17.71 -4.97 -8.51
N GLU A 95 -17.96 -5.43 -7.29
CA GLU A 95 -19.27 -5.74 -6.73
C GLU A 95 -19.72 -4.69 -5.71
N GLY A 96 -18.96 -3.60 -5.58
CA GLY A 96 -19.21 -2.51 -4.62
C GLY A 96 -18.70 -2.78 -3.21
N GLY A 97 -17.89 -3.82 -2.99
CA GLY A 97 -17.28 -4.15 -1.71
C GLY A 97 -15.78 -3.85 -1.64
N SER A 98 -15.19 -4.03 -0.45
CA SER A 98 -13.73 -4.06 -0.28
C SER A 98 -13.38 -5.09 0.80
N ASP A 99 -13.98 -6.27 0.64
CA ASP A 99 -13.81 -7.38 1.57
C ASP A 99 -12.55 -8.17 1.25
N GLY A 100 -11.95 -8.75 2.29
CA GLY A 100 -10.73 -9.54 2.17
C GLY A 100 -9.77 -9.29 3.33
N ILE A 101 -8.47 -9.40 3.06
CA ILE A 101 -7.42 -9.29 4.06
C ILE A 101 -7.14 -7.83 4.37
N ILE A 102 -7.53 -7.39 5.57
CA ILE A 102 -7.18 -6.06 6.11
C ILE A 102 -5.73 -6.06 6.61
N ASN A 103 -5.33 -7.10 7.33
CA ASN A 103 -3.97 -7.31 7.85
C ASN A 103 -3.63 -8.80 7.89
N GLY A 104 -2.35 -9.14 7.80
CA GLY A 104 -1.89 -10.54 7.76
C GLY A 104 -1.53 -11.04 6.36
N GLY A 105 -1.44 -10.17 5.34
CA GLY A 105 -1.04 -10.58 3.98
C GLY A 105 0.34 -11.26 3.93
N HIS A 106 1.29 -10.88 4.81
CA HIS A 106 2.59 -11.57 4.91
C HIS A 106 2.45 -12.97 5.51
N THR A 107 1.47 -13.16 6.40
CA THR A 107 1.13 -14.45 7.01
C THR A 107 0.52 -15.40 5.99
N VAL A 108 -0.44 -14.94 5.21
CA VAL A 108 -1.05 -15.74 4.12
C VAL A 108 -0.01 -16.10 3.05
N LEU A 109 0.87 -15.17 2.70
CA LEU A 109 2.00 -15.43 1.81
C LEU A 109 2.97 -16.49 2.36
N ALA A 110 3.18 -16.52 3.68
CA ALA A 110 3.98 -17.57 4.32
C ALA A 110 3.27 -18.93 4.29
N PHE A 111 1.94 -18.96 4.43
CA PHE A 111 1.15 -20.18 4.30
C PHE A 111 1.26 -20.77 2.90
N GLU A 112 1.09 -19.95 1.86
CA GLU A 112 1.29 -20.35 0.47
C GLU A 112 2.68 -20.98 0.29
N GLN A 113 3.72 -20.29 0.74
CA GLN A 113 5.09 -20.75 0.53
C GLN A 113 5.39 -22.04 1.30
N ALA A 114 4.88 -22.19 2.53
CA ALA A 114 5.09 -23.38 3.35
C ALA A 114 4.37 -24.59 2.73
N LYS A 115 3.15 -24.40 2.20
CA LYS A 115 2.42 -25.43 1.44
C LYS A 115 3.16 -25.83 0.17
N ASN A 116 3.68 -24.86 -0.59
CA ASN A 116 4.46 -25.12 -1.81
C ASN A 116 5.74 -25.93 -1.53
N TYR A 117 6.37 -25.70 -0.37
CA TYR A 117 7.52 -26.48 0.09
C TYR A 117 7.15 -27.75 0.88
N LYS A 118 5.86 -28.07 0.99
CA LYS A 118 5.35 -29.29 1.64
C LYS A 118 5.77 -29.44 3.12
N TYR A 119 5.86 -28.33 3.85
CA TYR A 119 5.99 -28.39 5.31
C TYR A 119 4.72 -28.95 5.94
N ASP A 120 4.87 -29.66 7.06
CA ASP A 120 3.74 -30.10 7.88
C ASP A 120 3.19 -28.90 8.68
N LEU A 121 1.91 -28.60 8.46
CA LEU A 121 1.19 -27.47 9.05
C LEU A 121 -0.01 -27.94 9.88
N THR A 122 -0.13 -29.24 10.14
CA THR A 122 -1.28 -29.85 10.83
C THR A 122 -1.48 -29.32 12.24
N GLU A 123 -0.41 -29.00 12.96
CA GLU A 123 -0.43 -28.42 14.30
C GLU A 123 -0.47 -26.89 14.30
N ALA A 124 -0.28 -26.25 13.14
CA ALA A 124 -0.25 -24.79 13.05
C ALA A 124 -1.66 -24.19 13.14
N ARG A 125 -1.83 -23.24 14.06
CA ARG A 125 -3.07 -22.47 14.27
C ARG A 125 -2.81 -20.99 14.20
N VAL A 126 -3.75 -20.25 13.63
CA VAL A 126 -3.68 -18.79 13.52
C VAL A 126 -4.97 -18.15 14.06
N LYS A 127 -4.80 -17.09 14.84
CA LYS A 127 -5.92 -16.25 15.25
C LYS A 127 -6.42 -15.44 14.06
N ILE A 128 -7.72 -15.47 13.83
CA ILE A 128 -8.36 -14.60 12.84
C ILE A 128 -9.43 -13.74 13.50
N THR A 129 -9.47 -12.47 13.11
CA THR A 129 -10.50 -11.51 13.48
C THR A 129 -11.24 -11.13 12.21
N ILE A 130 -12.54 -11.43 12.14
CA ILE A 130 -13.38 -11.17 10.98
C ILE A 130 -14.39 -10.08 11.34
N HIS A 131 -14.29 -8.94 10.66
CA HIS A 131 -15.30 -7.89 10.71
C HIS A 131 -16.34 -8.10 9.62
N ILE A 132 -17.62 -7.96 9.98
CA ILE A 132 -18.75 -8.27 9.10
C ILE A 132 -19.41 -6.98 8.63
N GLY A 133 -19.63 -6.84 7.32
CA GLY A 133 -20.37 -5.73 6.72
C GLY A 133 -19.68 -4.37 6.87
N LEU A 134 -18.34 -4.32 6.78
CA LEU A 134 -17.61 -3.07 6.84
C LEU A 134 -17.80 -2.23 5.57
N THR A 135 -17.84 -0.91 5.73
CA THR A 135 -17.66 0.01 4.61
C THR A 135 -16.19 0.07 4.19
N GLU A 136 -15.91 0.48 2.96
CA GLU A 136 -14.54 0.68 2.47
C GLU A 136 -13.73 1.61 3.38
N GLU A 137 -14.36 2.69 3.87
CA GLU A 137 -13.73 3.65 4.79
C GLU A 137 -13.38 3.00 6.13
N SER A 138 -14.33 2.31 6.76
CA SER A 138 -14.09 1.61 8.03
C SER A 138 -13.02 0.53 7.92
N ALA A 139 -12.99 -0.20 6.80
CA ALA A 139 -11.99 -1.23 6.57
C ALA A 139 -10.57 -0.64 6.43
N LYS A 140 -10.43 0.52 5.77
CA LYS A 140 -9.16 1.27 5.69
C LYS A 140 -8.72 1.83 7.04
N ASP A 141 -9.65 2.32 7.86
CA ASP A 141 -9.34 2.79 9.21
C ASP A 141 -8.81 1.65 10.10
N ILE A 142 -9.44 0.49 10.04
CA ILE A 142 -8.97 -0.71 10.74
C ILE A 142 -7.63 -1.16 10.19
N ALA A 143 -7.41 -1.09 8.87
CA ALA A 143 -6.10 -1.40 8.27
C ALA A 143 -5.00 -0.46 8.80
N LEU A 144 -5.29 0.83 8.93
CA LEU A 144 -4.35 1.81 9.48
C LEU A 144 -4.04 1.52 10.95
N ALA A 145 -5.04 1.15 11.75
CA ALA A 145 -4.91 0.86 13.18
C ALA A 145 -4.21 -0.49 13.46
N SER A 146 -4.40 -1.48 12.59
CA SER A 146 -3.90 -2.85 12.80
C SER A 146 -2.40 -3.02 12.53
N ASN A 147 -1.74 -2.06 11.86
CA ASN A 147 -0.31 -2.11 11.52
C ASN A 147 0.59 -1.51 12.63
N THR A 148 0.41 -1.92 13.89
CA THR A 148 1.17 -1.40 15.04
C THR A 148 2.54 -2.07 15.22
N THR A 149 2.65 -3.38 14.97
CA THR A 149 3.91 -4.14 15.18
C THR A 149 4.99 -3.82 14.15
N THR A 150 4.61 -3.69 12.87
CA THR A 150 5.51 -3.21 11.81
C THR A 150 4.79 -2.10 11.05
N PRO A 151 5.04 -0.83 11.42
CA PRO A 151 4.35 0.30 10.82
C PRO A 151 4.52 0.34 9.31
N VAL A 152 3.41 0.58 8.61
CA VAL A 152 3.45 0.86 7.17
C VAL A 152 4.10 2.20 6.89
N ASP A 153 4.71 2.33 5.72
CA ASP A 153 5.31 3.60 5.31
C ASP A 153 4.27 4.73 5.19
N SER A 154 4.74 5.98 5.31
CA SER A 154 3.83 7.13 5.35
C SER A 154 3.03 7.32 4.06
N ARG A 155 3.60 6.96 2.89
CA ARG A 155 2.88 7.05 1.61
C ARG A 155 1.67 6.11 1.58
N SER A 156 1.77 4.92 2.14
CA SER A 156 0.66 3.97 2.22
C SER A 156 -0.48 4.53 3.05
N LYS A 157 -0.17 5.19 4.17
CA LYS A 157 -1.16 5.83 5.05
C LYS A 157 -1.89 6.97 4.33
N VAL A 158 -1.14 7.83 3.66
CA VAL A 158 -1.67 8.98 2.89
C VAL A 158 -2.52 8.47 1.71
N ASN A 159 -2.09 7.41 1.04
CA ASN A 159 -2.86 6.76 -0.01
C ASN A 159 -4.19 6.19 0.50
N ALA A 160 -4.16 5.50 1.65
CA ALA A 160 -5.35 4.89 2.25
C ALA A 160 -6.40 5.95 2.61
N ARG A 161 -5.99 7.12 3.11
CA ARG A 161 -6.87 8.27 3.40
C ARG A 161 -7.48 8.92 2.16
N GLY A 162 -7.03 8.55 0.96
CA GLY A 162 -7.52 9.13 -0.29
C GLY A 162 -6.81 10.42 -0.71
N ASP A 163 -5.80 10.87 0.04
CA ASP A 163 -5.08 12.13 -0.22
C ASP A 163 -4.39 12.16 -1.60
N TYR A 164 -4.12 10.99 -2.20
CA TYR A 164 -3.56 10.88 -3.56
C TYR A 164 -4.61 10.81 -4.67
N LYS A 165 -5.91 10.95 -4.37
CA LYS A 165 -6.98 10.86 -5.38
C LYS A 165 -6.79 11.88 -6.51
N PHE A 166 -6.44 13.12 -6.17
CA PHE A 166 -6.23 14.19 -7.15
C PHE A 166 -5.11 13.84 -8.15
N ILE A 167 -3.95 13.36 -7.67
CA ILE A 167 -2.80 13.09 -8.53
C ILE A 167 -3.04 11.85 -9.39
N LYS A 168 -3.74 10.84 -8.84
CA LYS A 168 -4.16 9.65 -9.60
C LYS A 168 -5.09 10.02 -10.75
N GLN A 169 -6.10 10.86 -10.48
CA GLN A 169 -7.05 11.34 -11.49
C GLN A 169 -6.35 12.14 -12.58
N TYR A 170 -5.46 13.06 -12.19
CA TYR A 170 -4.70 13.86 -13.13
C TYR A 170 -3.80 13.00 -14.02
N LEU A 171 -3.03 12.08 -13.42
CA LEU A 171 -2.18 11.18 -14.19
C LEU A 171 -2.99 10.29 -15.12
N ALA A 172 -4.14 9.75 -14.68
CA ALA A 172 -5.02 8.97 -15.54
C ALA A 172 -5.50 9.78 -16.77
N HIS A 173 -5.83 11.06 -16.60
CA HIS A 173 -6.17 11.94 -17.72
C HIS A 173 -4.98 12.15 -18.67
N LEU A 174 -3.77 12.34 -18.14
CA LEU A 174 -2.55 12.43 -18.96
C LEU A 174 -2.25 11.13 -19.71
N GLU A 175 -2.45 9.96 -19.08
CA GLU A 175 -2.22 8.67 -19.73
C GLU A 175 -3.11 8.49 -20.97
N GLN A 176 -4.38 8.93 -20.87
CA GLN A 176 -5.33 8.91 -21.99
C GLN A 176 -4.88 9.85 -23.10
N LYS A 177 -4.48 11.07 -22.75
CA LYS A 177 -4.08 12.10 -23.72
C LYS A 177 -2.79 11.76 -24.46
N GLU A 178 -1.80 11.24 -23.74
CA GLU A 178 -0.45 10.99 -24.24
C GLU A 178 -0.26 9.53 -24.70
N ASN A 179 -1.30 8.69 -24.61
CA ASN A 179 -1.27 7.25 -24.90
C ASN A 179 -0.06 6.52 -24.28
N ARG A 180 0.26 6.87 -23.02
CA ARG A 180 1.43 6.37 -22.29
C ARG A 180 1.06 6.08 -20.85
N LYS A 181 1.56 4.97 -20.31
CA LYS A 181 1.37 4.61 -18.90
C LYS A 181 2.45 5.20 -18.00
N PHE A 182 2.03 5.78 -16.87
CA PHE A 182 2.92 6.25 -15.80
C PHE A 182 2.95 5.23 -14.67
N ARG A 183 4.10 4.55 -14.50
CA ARG A 183 4.24 3.53 -13.46
C ARG A 183 4.75 4.17 -12.17
N ILE A 184 3.83 4.58 -11.31
CA ILE A 184 4.11 5.25 -10.03
C ILE A 184 3.55 4.41 -8.88
N ALA A 185 4.40 4.08 -7.91
CA ALA A 185 3.96 3.43 -6.67
C ALA A 185 3.34 4.44 -5.70
N TYR A 186 2.11 4.19 -5.26
CA TYR A 186 1.37 5.01 -4.28
C TYR A 186 1.44 4.45 -2.87
N TYR A 187 1.59 3.13 -2.74
CA TYR A 187 1.69 2.42 -1.47
C TYR A 187 2.84 1.42 -1.47
N GLN A 188 3.09 0.82 -0.31
CA GLN A 188 4.23 -0.05 -0.07
C GLN A 188 4.07 -1.39 -0.82
N ASN A 189 5.18 -1.82 -1.44
CA ASN A 189 5.29 -3.07 -2.22
C ASN A 189 4.33 -3.18 -3.42
N GLN A 190 3.71 -2.08 -3.86
CA GLN A 190 2.75 -2.08 -4.97
C GLN A 190 3.26 -2.80 -6.22
N SER A 191 2.51 -3.80 -6.67
CA SER A 191 2.76 -4.52 -7.91
C SER A 191 2.48 -3.67 -9.14
N GLY A 192 3.16 -3.98 -10.25
CA GLY A 192 3.04 -3.20 -11.49
C GLY A 192 3.79 -1.86 -11.50
N ALA A 193 4.33 -1.41 -10.37
CA ALA A 193 5.20 -0.24 -10.27
C ALA A 193 6.69 -0.63 -10.16
N PRO A 194 7.63 0.17 -10.71
CA PRO A 194 9.05 -0.07 -10.55
C PRO A 194 9.45 -0.03 -9.08
N ARG A 195 10.30 -0.96 -8.66
CA ARG A 195 10.86 -1.00 -7.30
C ARG A 195 11.88 0.11 -7.01
N ASN A 196 12.22 0.92 -8.01
CA ASN A 196 13.11 2.05 -7.86
C ASN A 196 12.47 3.08 -6.90
N ALA A 197 13.24 3.54 -5.90
CA ALA A 197 12.83 4.56 -4.96
C ALA A 197 12.47 5.93 -5.60
N GLN A 198 12.86 6.14 -6.87
CA GLN A 198 12.50 7.30 -7.66
C GLN A 198 11.13 7.16 -8.37
N CYS A 199 10.56 5.95 -8.42
CA CYS A 199 9.29 5.67 -9.11
C CYS A 199 8.11 5.55 -8.11
N ASN A 200 8.03 6.46 -7.15
CA ASN A 200 6.90 6.55 -6.22
C ASN A 200 6.35 7.97 -6.13
N VAL A 201 5.10 8.07 -5.64
CA VAL A 201 4.37 9.33 -5.51
C VAL A 201 5.13 10.35 -4.65
N THR A 202 5.83 9.92 -3.60
CA THR A 202 6.65 10.84 -2.78
C THR A 202 7.75 11.50 -3.59
N HIS A 203 8.41 10.76 -4.49
CA HIS A 203 9.43 11.33 -5.37
C HIS A 203 8.82 12.28 -6.41
N LEU A 204 7.72 11.89 -7.04
CA LEU A 204 6.98 12.75 -7.96
C LEU A 204 6.60 14.08 -7.29
N LEU A 205 6.02 14.03 -6.10
CA LEU A 205 5.63 15.22 -5.35
C LEU A 205 6.84 16.10 -4.98
N LYS A 206 8.00 15.51 -4.68
CA LYS A 206 9.23 16.28 -4.46
C LYS A 206 9.69 17.01 -5.72
N LEU A 207 9.60 16.37 -6.89
CA LEU A 207 9.93 17.02 -8.17
C LEU A 207 8.98 18.19 -8.44
N LEU A 208 7.67 17.96 -8.30
CA LEU A 208 6.66 19.02 -8.46
C LEU A 208 6.88 20.19 -7.50
N TYR A 209 7.24 19.88 -6.25
CA TYR A 209 7.53 20.87 -5.23
C TYR A 209 8.76 21.72 -5.58
N CYS A 210 9.80 21.12 -6.17
CA CYS A 210 10.98 21.87 -6.62
C CYS A 210 10.67 22.82 -7.78
N LEU A 211 9.63 22.51 -8.57
CA LEU A 211 9.19 23.30 -9.72
C LEU A 211 8.11 24.34 -9.37
N ASP A 212 7.77 24.49 -8.08
CA ASP A 212 6.77 25.46 -7.63
C ASP A 212 7.25 26.90 -7.80
N ARG A 213 7.00 27.48 -8.97
CA ARG A 213 7.32 28.89 -9.28
C ARG A 213 6.58 29.89 -8.42
N ASN A 214 5.43 29.55 -7.84
CA ASN A 214 4.75 30.49 -6.94
C ASN A 214 5.52 30.60 -5.63
N ARG A 215 6.01 29.47 -5.13
CA ARG A 215 6.80 29.41 -3.90
C ARG A 215 8.26 29.81 -4.11
N TYR A 216 8.81 29.52 -5.27
CA TYR A 216 10.21 29.76 -5.64
C TYR A 216 10.29 30.67 -6.86
N ASN A 217 9.60 31.80 -6.81
CA ASN A 217 9.59 32.76 -7.91
C ASN A 217 10.96 33.45 -8.01
N PRO A 218 11.75 33.20 -9.08
CA PRO A 218 13.04 33.88 -9.25
C PRO A 218 12.85 35.40 -9.46
N ASP A 219 11.69 35.80 -9.96
CA ASP A 219 11.32 37.18 -10.29
C ASP A 219 10.64 37.89 -9.11
N GLY A 220 10.41 37.19 -7.99
CA GLY A 220 9.71 37.73 -6.83
C GLY A 220 10.64 38.53 -5.90
N ASN A 221 10.13 39.63 -5.35
CA ASN A 221 10.86 40.47 -4.39
C ASN A 221 11.20 39.75 -3.06
N LYS A 222 10.60 38.58 -2.79
CA LYS A 222 10.93 37.71 -1.65
C LYS A 222 11.57 36.43 -2.18
N ARG A 223 12.91 36.33 -2.08
CA ARG A 223 13.65 35.12 -2.49
C ARG A 223 13.51 34.01 -1.45
N THR A 224 12.48 33.19 -1.59
CA THR A 224 12.41 31.90 -0.90
C THR A 224 13.44 30.97 -1.56
N LYS A 225 14.47 30.56 -0.80
CA LYS A 225 15.50 29.65 -1.31
C LYS A 225 14.89 28.27 -1.58
N HIS A 226 15.26 27.66 -2.71
CA HIS A 226 14.99 26.24 -2.93
C HIS A 226 15.59 25.42 -1.78
N PRO A 227 14.87 24.43 -1.26
CA PRO A 227 15.35 23.64 -0.14
C PRO A 227 16.57 22.83 -0.56
N ALA A 228 17.70 23.06 0.11
CA ALA A 228 18.90 22.24 -0.03
C ALA A 228 18.62 20.82 0.48
N GLY A 229 19.27 19.81 -0.12
CA GLY A 229 18.84 18.39 -0.11
C GLY A 229 18.55 17.71 1.23
N ARG A 230 18.91 18.30 2.38
CA ARG A 230 18.59 17.79 3.73
C ARG A 230 17.25 18.29 4.28
N GLU A 231 16.85 19.54 4.00
CA GLU A 231 15.60 20.14 4.53
C GLU A 231 14.31 19.62 3.84
N GLN A 232 14.46 19.01 2.66
CA GLN A 232 13.32 18.54 1.85
C GLN A 232 12.52 17.40 2.50
N ARG A 233 13.13 16.58 3.37
CA ARG A 233 12.45 15.40 3.92
C ARG A 233 11.41 15.75 5.00
N GLU A 234 11.65 16.80 5.78
CA GLU A 234 10.78 17.20 6.89
C GLU A 234 9.70 18.20 6.46
N LYS A 235 10.04 19.21 5.64
CA LYS A 235 9.09 20.22 5.17
C LYS A 235 8.03 19.68 4.19
N VAL A 236 8.37 18.66 3.39
CA VAL A 236 7.40 17.96 2.52
C VAL A 236 6.42 17.11 3.35
N ARG A 237 6.82 16.64 4.53
CA ARG A 237 5.96 15.90 5.46
C ARG A 237 4.92 16.78 6.16
N SER A 238 5.28 18.03 6.52
CA SER A 238 4.40 18.95 7.24
C SER A 238 3.63 19.95 6.35
N GLY A 239 4.19 20.36 5.21
CA GLY A 239 3.58 21.37 4.34
C GLY A 239 2.51 20.84 3.37
N PHE A 240 2.54 19.56 3.01
CA PHE A 240 1.61 18.99 2.03
C PHE A 240 0.17 18.86 2.55
N SER A 241 0.00 18.63 3.85
CA SER A 241 -1.33 18.44 4.48
C SER A 241 -2.13 19.74 4.60
N SER A 242 -1.48 20.91 4.61
CA SER A 242 -2.15 22.17 4.96
C SER A 242 -2.04 23.27 3.90
N GLN A 243 -1.05 23.22 2.99
CA GLN A 243 -0.75 24.36 2.12
C GLN A 243 -0.82 24.08 0.61
N LEU A 244 -0.92 22.84 0.13
CA LEU A 244 -0.99 22.56 -1.31
C LEU A 244 -2.38 22.10 -1.79
N HIS A 245 -3.23 21.64 -0.88
CA HIS A 245 -4.60 21.20 -1.20
C HIS A 245 -5.46 22.29 -1.90
N PRO A 246 -5.41 23.58 -1.49
CA PRO A 246 -6.16 24.64 -2.18
C PRO A 246 -5.53 25.07 -3.52
N TYR A 247 -4.20 24.95 -3.66
CA TYR A 247 -3.46 25.54 -4.79
C TYR A 247 -3.42 24.62 -6.01
N ILE A 248 -3.51 23.31 -5.79
CA ILE A 248 -3.61 22.30 -6.86
C ILE A 248 -5.01 22.27 -7.50
N LEU A 249 -6.06 22.60 -6.74
CA LEU A 249 -7.44 22.73 -7.25
C LEU A 249 -7.63 23.97 -8.14
N ASN A 250 -6.79 24.98 -8.00
CA ASN A 250 -6.85 26.17 -8.84
C ASN A 250 -6.19 25.86 -10.19
N LYS A 251 -7.01 25.59 -11.21
CA LYS A 251 -6.64 25.07 -12.54
C LYS A 251 -5.43 25.76 -13.20
N ILE A 252 -5.15 27.01 -12.82
CA ILE A 252 -4.06 27.85 -13.34
C ILE A 252 -2.66 27.25 -13.07
N TRP A 253 -2.44 26.59 -11.92
CA TRP A 253 -1.11 26.07 -11.56
C TRP A 253 -0.65 24.90 -12.44
N PHE A 254 -1.59 24.03 -12.82
CA PHE A 254 -1.28 22.78 -13.52
C PHE A 254 -1.04 22.95 -15.04
N PHE A 255 -1.63 23.96 -15.68
CA PHE A 255 -1.33 24.24 -17.10
C PHE A 255 0.13 24.65 -17.32
N SER A 256 0.78 25.25 -16.31
CA SER A 256 2.20 25.59 -16.35
C SER A 256 3.10 24.34 -16.30
N CYS A 257 2.72 23.33 -15.51
CA CYS A 257 3.45 22.07 -15.40
C CYS A 257 3.26 21.15 -16.64
N ASP A 258 2.12 21.22 -17.34
CA ASP A 258 1.88 20.46 -18.60
C ASP A 258 2.94 20.79 -19.67
N ARG A 259 3.38 22.06 -19.75
CA ARG A 259 4.49 22.46 -20.64
C ARG A 259 5.83 21.87 -20.22
N ILE A 260 6.12 21.82 -18.92
CA ILE A 260 7.40 21.35 -18.39
C ILE A 260 7.51 19.83 -18.49
N LEU A 261 6.45 19.09 -18.18
CA LEU A 261 6.45 17.62 -18.29
C LEU A 261 6.56 17.15 -19.75
N LYS A 262 6.02 17.92 -20.70
CA LYS A 262 6.21 17.68 -22.14
C LYS A 262 7.62 17.96 -22.63
N GLN A 263 8.27 19.00 -22.11
CA GLN A 263 9.67 19.32 -22.46
C GLN A 263 10.69 18.42 -21.76
N ALA A 264 10.46 18.02 -20.51
CA ALA A 264 11.40 17.20 -19.75
C ALA A 264 11.48 15.74 -20.23
N ILE A 265 10.51 15.28 -21.03
CA ILE A 265 10.47 13.91 -21.56
C ILE A 265 11.01 13.84 -23.00
N TYR A 266 11.16 14.98 -23.70
CA TYR A 266 11.74 15.02 -25.04
C TYR A 266 12.76 16.15 -25.16
N VAL A 267 14.04 15.80 -25.03
CA VAL A 267 15.15 16.62 -25.50
C VAL A 267 15.92 15.77 -26.50
N PRO A 268 15.73 15.93 -27.82
CA PRO A 268 16.70 15.42 -28.78
C PRO A 268 18.00 16.22 -28.55
N ASP A 269 19.12 15.51 -28.50
CA ASP A 269 20.49 16.03 -28.36
C ASP A 269 21.00 16.40 -26.94
N PHE A 270 20.56 15.69 -25.89
CA PHE A 270 21.27 15.75 -24.61
C PHE A 270 22.59 14.94 -24.67
N SER A 271 23.63 15.55 -25.26
CA SER A 271 25.01 15.05 -25.24
C SER A 271 25.63 15.26 -23.85
N THR A 272 26.01 14.18 -23.18
CA THR A 272 26.75 14.25 -21.91
C THR A 272 28.24 14.45 -22.18
N SER A 273 28.69 15.69 -22.35
CA SER A 273 30.12 16.00 -22.34
C SER A 273 30.58 16.32 -20.92
N GLN A 274 30.87 15.29 -20.11
CA GLN A 274 31.83 15.41 -19.03
C GLN A 274 33.20 15.00 -19.57
N ASN A 275 34.02 16.01 -19.91
CA ASN A 275 35.49 15.99 -19.81
C ASN A 275 35.99 17.37 -20.26
N ARG A 276 36.18 18.29 -19.31
CA ARG A 276 37.06 19.44 -19.51
C ARG A 276 38.30 19.21 -18.66
N VAL A 277 39.39 18.90 -19.35
CA VAL A 277 40.76 18.92 -18.82
C VAL A 277 41.11 20.38 -18.50
N ALA A 278 41.73 20.62 -17.34
CA ALA A 278 42.16 21.94 -16.90
C ALA A 278 43.29 22.49 -17.81
N PRO A 279 43.34 23.81 -18.07
CA PRO A 279 44.42 24.39 -18.86
C PRO A 279 45.72 24.47 -18.06
N GLN A 280 46.82 23.98 -18.64
CA GLN A 280 48.17 24.28 -18.18
C GLN A 280 48.52 25.72 -18.55
N GLN A 281 49.11 26.44 -17.60
CA GLN A 281 49.65 27.78 -17.75
C GLN A 281 51.02 27.71 -18.44
N GLU A 282 51.27 28.61 -19.40
CA GLU A 282 52.61 28.95 -19.89
C GLU A 282 53.35 29.83 -18.87
#